data_AF-A0A6B3FFQ9-F1
#
_entry.id   AF-A0A6B3FFQ9-F1
#
_cell.length_a   1.000
_cell.length_b   1.000
_cell.length_c   1.000
_cell.angle_alpha   90.00
_cell.angle_beta   90.00
_cell.angle_gamma   90.00
#
_symmetry.space_group_name_H-M   'P 1'
#
loop_
_entity.id
_entity.type
_entity.pdbx_description
1 polymer ?
#
loop_
_entity_poly.entity_id
_entity_poly.type
_entity_poly.pdbx_seq_one_letter_code
_entity_poly.pdbx_strand_id
1 'polypeptide(L)' 'MTPTAEQPAVTVVGIGAEGWTGLGPAAREALATAEVVIGGPRQL' A
#
# COMPACT_ATOMS: atom_id res chain seq x y z
N MET A 1 8.51 27.69 0.63
CA MET A 1 7.38 26.86 1.08
C MET A 1 7.63 25.45 0.56
N THR A 2 7.97 24.52 1.45
CA THR A 2 8.18 23.12 1.07
C THR A 2 6.81 22.52 0.73
N PRO A 3 6.59 21.96 -0.47
CA PRO A 3 5.32 21.32 -0.76
C PRO A 3 5.13 20.16 0.21
N THR A 4 4.05 20.23 1.00
CA THR A 4 3.58 19.07 1.76
C THR A 4 2.99 18.15 0.71
N ALA A 5 3.64 17.01 0.47
CA ALA A 5 3.09 16.02 -0.46
C ALA A 5 1.69 15.66 0.04
N GLU A 6 0.67 16.04 -0.71
CA GLU A 6 -0.71 15.69 -0.43
C GLU A 6 -0.77 14.16 -0.41
N GLN A 7 -1.24 13.60 0.71
CA GLN A 7 -1.36 12.15 0.80
C GLN A 7 -2.33 11.68 -0.28
N PRO A 8 -1.93 10.73 -1.14
CA PRO A 8 -2.81 10.28 -2.20
C PRO A 8 -4.07 9.69 -1.57
N ALA A 9 -5.25 10.13 -2.05
CA ALA A 9 -6.53 9.64 -1.55
C ALA A 9 -6.67 8.10 -1.66
N VAL A 10 -5.93 7.48 -2.58
CA VAL A 10 -5.84 6.02 -2.76
C VAL A 10 -4.43 5.63 -3.14
N THR A 11 -3.87 4.61 -2.47
CA THR A 11 -2.62 3.94 -2.86
C THR A 11 -2.91 2.54 -3.37
N VAL A 12 -2.39 2.19 -4.55
CA VAL A 12 -2.54 0.84 -5.13
C VAL A 12 -1.25 0.06 -4.93
N VAL A 13 -1.35 -1.06 -4.22
CA VAL A 13 -0.22 -1.97 -3.96
C VAL A 13 -0.44 -3.27 -4.75
N GLY A 14 0.53 -3.65 -5.57
CA GLY A 14 0.58 -4.97 -6.18
C GLY A 14 1.17 -5.99 -5.20
N ILE A 15 0.39 -7.00 -4.81
CA ILE A 15 0.82 -7.98 -3.78
C ILE A 15 1.89 -8.96 -4.29
N GLY A 16 1.90 -9.25 -5.60
CA GLY A 16 2.81 -10.24 -6.20
C GLY A 16 2.52 -11.69 -5.79
N ALA A 17 3.24 -12.65 -6.36
CA ALA A 17 3.02 -14.08 -6.09
C ALA A 17 3.45 -14.51 -4.68
N GLU A 18 4.45 -13.83 -4.12
CA GLU A 18 4.99 -14.10 -2.78
C GLU A 18 4.19 -13.43 -1.66
N GLY A 19 3.21 -12.60 -2.00
CA GLY A 19 2.39 -11.87 -1.03
C GLY A 19 3.22 -10.94 -0.13
N TRP A 20 2.82 -10.86 1.14
CA TRP A 20 3.39 -9.92 2.13
C TRP A 20 4.93 -9.99 2.26
N THR A 21 5.51 -11.18 2.19
CA THR A 21 6.96 -11.38 2.33
C THR A 21 7.74 -10.81 1.14
N GLY A 22 7.11 -10.72 -0.04
CA GLY A 22 7.66 -10.13 -1.25
C GLY A 22 7.52 -8.60 -1.36
N LEU A 23 6.75 -7.97 -0.47
CA LEU A 23 6.54 -6.52 -0.55
C LEU A 23 7.78 -5.70 -0.19
N GLY A 24 8.02 -4.65 -0.98
CA GLY A 24 9.03 -3.64 -0.67
C GLY A 24 8.61 -2.71 0.49
N PRO A 25 9.56 -1.94 1.06
CA PRO A 25 9.31 -1.08 2.23
C PRO A 25 8.15 -0.09 2.05
N ALA A 26 8.07 0.60 0.91
CA ALA A 26 7.01 1.58 0.65
C ALA A 26 5.61 0.96 0.59
N ALA A 27 5.49 -0.25 0.03
CA ALA A 27 4.22 -0.98 -0.02
C ALA A 27 3.79 -1.44 1.38
N ARG A 28 4.73 -1.91 2.20
CA ARG A 28 4.46 -2.29 3.60
C ARG A 28 4.06 -1.09 4.45
N GLU A 29 4.74 0.04 4.27
CA GLU A 29 4.42 1.29 4.97
C GLU A 29 3.02 1.78 4.60
N ALA A 30 2.70 1.83 3.30
CA ALA A 30 1.37 2.23 2.84
C ALA A 30 0.25 1.31 3.40
N LEU A 31 0.48 0.00 3.47
CA LEU A 31 -0.48 -0.93 4.07
C LEU A 31 -0.58 -0.79 5.59
N ALA A 32 0.53 -0.47 6.27
CA ALA A 32 0.56 -0.29 7.73
C ALA A 32 -0.09 1.02 8.18
N THR A 33 -0.09 2.06 7.33
CA THR A 33 -0.68 3.37 7.63
C THR A 33 -2.08 3.55 7.06
N ALA A 34 -2.52 2.65 6.15
CA ALA A 34 -3.86 2.70 5.58
C ALA A 34 -4.93 2.46 6.66
N GLU A 35 -5.89 3.38 6.76
CA GLU A 35 -7.07 3.22 7.61
C GLU A 35 -8.02 2.14 7.08
N VAL A 36 -8.07 1.98 5.75
CA VAL A 36 -8.92 1.01 5.07
C VAL A 36 -8.11 0.29 3.99
N VAL A 37 -8.16 -1.04 4.01
CA VAL A 37 -7.57 -1.89 2.97
C VAL A 37 -8.70 -2.53 2.17
N ILE A 38 -8.69 -2.32 0.85
CA ILE A 38 -9.65 -2.90 -0.08
C ILE A 38 -8.92 -3.93 -0.93
N GLY A 39 -9.34 -5.19 -0.86
CA GLY A 39 -8.77 -6.28 -1.65
C GLY A 39 -9.77 -7.39 -1.96
N GLY A 40 -9.48 -8.18 -2.99
CA GLY A 40 -10.24 -9.37 -3.34
C GLY A 40 -9.66 -10.64 -2.70
N PRO A 41 -10.43 -11.75 -2.64
CA PRO A 41 -10.02 -13.00 -1.98
C PRO A 41 -8.80 -13.71 -2.61
N ARG A 42 -8.32 -13.25 -3.78
CA ARG A 42 -7.09 -13.73 -4.44
C ARG A 42 -5.97 -12.69 -4.49
N GLN A 43 -6.15 -11.55 -3.82
CA GLN A 43 -5.26 -10.39 -3.90
C GLN A 43 -4.85 -9.86 -2.51
N LEU A 44 -5.33 -10.51 -1.44
CA LEU A 44 -4.85 -10.41 -0.06
C LEU A 44 -4.16 -11.73 0.32
#